data_AF-A0ABD0RFU4-F1
#
_entry.id   AF-A0ABD0RFU4-F1
#
_cell.length_a   1.000
_cell.length_b   1.000
_cell.length_c   1.000
_cell.angle_alpha   90.00
_cell.angle_beta   90.00
_cell.angle_gamma   90.00
#
_symmetry.space_group_name_H-M   'P 1'
#
loop_
_entity.id
_entity.type
_entity.pdbx_description
1 polymer ?
#
loop_
_entity_poly.entity_id
_entity_poly.type
_entity_poly.pdbx_seq_one_letter_code
_entity_poly.pdbx_strand_id
1 'polypeptide(L)' 'EKLHIPWGDPSNQAHGEIMMAFDTRSAMVSQGMETKVFLQYLPSIRALWVDTGIQNAYDRRREFQL' A
#
# COMPACT_ATOMS: atom_id res chain seq x y z
N GLU A 1 3.03 11.06 -3.56
CA GLU A 1 3.47 12.45 -3.75
C GLU A 1 4.23 13.07 -2.57
N LYS A 2 3.83 12.88 -1.30
CA LYS A 2 4.40 13.60 -0.13
C LYS A 2 5.93 13.56 0.06
N LEU A 3 6.62 12.50 -0.37
CA LEU A 3 8.08 12.37 -0.27
C LEU A 3 8.79 12.49 -1.63
N HIS A 4 8.04 12.74 -2.71
CA HIS A 4 8.52 12.79 -4.10
C HIS A 4 9.40 11.60 -4.53
N ILE A 5 9.13 10.41 -3.98
CA ILE A 5 9.80 9.17 -4.37
C ILE A 5 9.11 8.64 -5.64
N PRO A 6 9.83 8.46 -6.76
CA PRO A 6 9.27 7.84 -7.95
C PRO A 6 9.01 6.35 -7.72
N TRP A 7 8.04 5.79 -8.44
CA TRP A 7 7.86 4.34 -8.50
C TRP A 7 9.10 3.66 -9.08
N GLY A 8 9.42 2.47 -8.59
CA GLY A 8 10.40 1.59 -9.22
C GLY A 8 9.91 1.07 -10.56
N ASP A 9 8.63 0.67 -10.61
CA ASP A 9 7.89 0.32 -11.82
C ASP A 9 6.64 1.22 -11.96
N PRO A 10 6.50 2.01 -13.05
CA PRO A 10 5.32 2.85 -13.27
C PRO A 10 3.99 2.10 -13.26
N SER A 11 3.96 0.80 -13.61
CA SER A 11 2.74 -0.01 -13.57
C SER A 11 2.19 -0.21 -12.15
N ASN A 12 3.05 -0.08 -11.12
CA ASN A 12 2.65 -0.16 -9.72
C ASN A 12 1.78 1.01 -9.27
N GLN A 13 1.67 2.08 -10.06
CA GLN A 13 0.73 3.16 -9.76
C GLN A 13 -0.71 2.62 -9.61
N ALA A 14 -1.15 1.72 -10.48
CA ALA A 14 -2.49 1.13 -10.40
C ALA A 14 -2.68 0.30 -9.11
N HIS A 15 -1.65 -0.42 -8.68
CA HIS A 15 -1.67 -1.14 -7.40
C HIS A 15 -1.75 -0.17 -6.21
N GLY A 16 -1.05 0.97 -6.28
CA GLY A 16 -1.13 2.03 -5.29
C GLY A 16 -2.55 2.62 -5.18
N GLU A 17 -3.20 2.89 -6.31
CA GLU A 17 -4.58 3.40 -6.36
C GLU A 17 -5.56 2.41 -5.73
N ILE A 18 -5.42 1.11 -6.00
CA ILE A 18 -6.24 0.05 -5.37
C ILE A 18 -6.10 0.06 -3.85
N MET A 19 -4.87 0.19 -3.33
CA MET A 19 -4.62 0.22 -1.88
C MET A 19 -5.16 1.49 -1.23
N MET A 20 -5.06 2.64 -1.91
CA MET A 20 -5.57 3.92 -1.40
C MET A 20 -7.10 4.00 -1.40
N ALA A 21 -7.77 3.23 -2.27
CA ALA A 21 -9.23 3.12 -2.31
C ALA A 21 -9.81 2.24 -1.19
N PHE A 22 -8.97 1.53 -0.43
CA PHE A 22 -9.44 0.71 0.69
C PHE A 22 -10.02 1.58 1.81
N ASP A 23 -11.30 1.39 2.11
CA ASP A 23 -12.00 2.12 3.17
C ASP A 23 -11.62 1.58 4.55
N THR A 24 -10.57 2.15 5.12
CA THR A 24 -10.08 1.85 6.48
C THR A 24 -11.06 2.24 7.59
N ARG A 25 -12.09 3.04 7.28
CA ARG A 25 -13.09 3.51 8.26
C ARG A 25 -14.36 2.65 8.26
N SER A 26 -14.46 1.68 7.36
CA SER A 26 -15.56 0.73 7.35
C SER A 26 -15.62 -0.02 8.70
N ALA A 27 -16.84 -0.19 9.22
CA ALA A 27 -17.09 -0.92 10.46
C ALA A 27 -16.55 -2.37 10.42
N MET A 28 -16.41 -2.95 9.23
CA MET A 28 -15.80 -4.27 9.06
C MET A 28 -14.28 -4.27 9.26
N VAL A 29 -13.60 -3.15 9.03
CA VAL A 29 -12.14 -3.04 9.22
C VAL A 29 -11.80 -2.68 10.67
N SER A 30 -12.65 -1.93 11.36
CA SER A 30 -12.44 -1.56 12.77
C SER A 30 -12.51 -2.73 13.74
N GLN A 31 -13.12 -3.86 13.34
CA GLN A 31 -13.14 -5.13 14.09
C GLN A 31 -12.11 -6.15 13.60
N GLY A 32 -11.26 -5.78 12.64
CA GLY A 32 -10.27 -6.65 12.00
C GLY A 32 -10.68 -7.09 10.60
N MET A 33 -9.71 -7.21 9.70
CA MET A 33 -9.98 -7.53 8.28
C MET A 33 -10.21 -9.03 8.06
N GLU A 34 -11.27 -9.37 7.31
CA GLU A 34 -11.54 -10.75 6.89
C GLU A 34 -10.48 -11.28 5.91
N THR A 35 -10.13 -12.57 6.04
CA THR A 35 -9.16 -13.24 5.16
C THR A 35 -9.53 -13.14 3.67
N LYS A 36 -10.81 -13.25 3.33
CA LYS A 36 -11.26 -13.16 1.92
C LYS A 36 -10.99 -11.79 1.33
N VAL A 37 -11.18 -10.73 2.12
CA VAL A 37 -10.89 -9.35 1.70
C VAL A 37 -9.38 -9.20 1.54
N PHE A 38 -8.58 -9.66 2.50
CA PHE A 38 -7.11 -9.62 2.38
C PHE A 38 -6.59 -10.28 1.09
N LEU A 39 -7.12 -11.46 0.73
CA LEU A 39 -6.70 -12.18 -0.46
C LEU A 39 -6.96 -11.41 -1.77
N GLN A 40 -7.94 -10.50 -1.80
CA GLN A 40 -8.19 -9.63 -2.97
C GLN A 40 -7.09 -8.58 -3.15
N TYR A 41 -6.50 -8.09 -2.05
CA TYR A 41 -5.43 -7.09 -2.07
C TYR A 41 -4.03 -7.71 -2.17
N LEU A 42 -3.89 -9.00 -1.85
CA LEU A 42 -2.60 -9.70 -1.81
C LEU A 42 -1.74 -9.53 -3.08
N PRO A 43 -2.27 -9.57 -4.32
CA PRO A 43 -1.47 -9.32 -5.53
C PRO A 43 -0.87 -7.91 -5.56
N SER A 44 -1.67 -6.90 -5.23
CA SER A 44 -1.22 -5.51 -5.17
C SER A 44 -0.18 -5.29 -4.06
N ILE A 45 -0.41 -5.88 -2.88
CA ILE A 45 0.56 -5.80 -1.77
C ILE A 45 1.90 -6.41 -2.17
N ARG A 46 1.90 -7.58 -2.83
CA ARG A 46 3.14 -8.23 -3.28
C ARG A 46 3.87 -7.39 -4.33
N ALA A 47 3.16 -6.86 -5.32
CA ALA A 47 3.74 -6.01 -6.36
C ALA A 47 4.36 -4.73 -5.76
N LEU A 48 3.65 -4.08 -4.84
CA LEU A 48 4.13 -2.88 -4.16
C LEU A 48 5.30 -3.17 -3.22
N TRP A 49 5.32 -4.30 -2.53
CA TRP A 49 6.40 -4.59 -1.57
C TRP A 49 7.74 -4.84 -2.25
N VAL A 50 7.76 -5.35 -3.49
CA VAL A 50 9.01 -5.50 -4.25
C VAL A 50 9.43 -4.23 -5.00
N ASP A 51 8.60 -3.19 -5.01
CA ASP A 51 8.90 -1.92 -5.67
C ASP A 51 9.97 -1.14 -4.91
N THR A 52 11.01 -0.68 -5.62
CA THR A 52 12.11 0.07 -5.01
C THR A 52 11.68 1.42 -4.45
N GLY A 53 10.65 2.06 -5.02
CA GLY A 53 10.07 3.28 -4.48
C GLY A 53 9.39 3.08 -3.13
N ILE A 54 8.69 1.96 -2.95
CA ILE A 54 8.08 1.60 -1.66
C ILE A 54 9.14 1.22 -0.63
N GLN A 55 10.16 0.45 -1.01
CA GLN A 55 11.29 0.14 -0.12
C GLN A 55 12.01 1.42 0.34
N ASN A 56 12.27 2.36 -0.58
CA ASN A 56 12.85 3.66 -0.25
C ASN A 56 11.97 4.49 0.70
N ALA A 57 10.65 4.42 0.55
CA ALA A 57 9.71 5.08 1.46
C ALA A 57 9.76 4.44 2.86
N TYR A 58 9.86 3.12 2.94
CA TYR A 58 9.97 2.37 4.20
C TYR A 58 11.27 2.65 4.95
N ASP A 59 12.38 2.80 4.25
CA ASP A 59 13.66 3.20 4.85
C ASP A 59 13.60 4.58 5.49
N ARG A 60 12.76 5.47 4.93
CA ARG A 60 12.48 6.82 5.43
C ARG A 60 11.30 6.88 6.41
N ARG A 61 10.84 5.74 6.95
CA ARG A 61 9.67 5.67 7.87
C ARG A 61 9.74 6.61 9.07
N ARG A 62 10.94 7.02 9.51
CA ARG A 62 11.14 8.02 10.58
C ARG A 62 10.55 9.41 10.26
N GLU A 63 10.25 9.69 8.99
CA GLU A 63 9.67 10.97 8.54
C GLU A 63 8.13 10.99 8.63
N PHE A 64 7.49 9.86 8.97
CA PHE A 64 6.05 9.74 9.12
C PHE A 64 5.72 8.70 10.22
N GLN A 65 4.44 8.39 10.42
CA GLN A 65 4.02 7.33 11.32
C GLN A 65 3.70 6.09 10.50
N LEU A 66 4.47 5.03 10.74
CA LEU A 66 4.34 3.69 10.18
C LEU A 66 4.81 2.69 11.22
#